data_AF-A0AA39J1N4-F1
#
_entry.id   AF-A0AA39J1N4-F1
#
_cell.length_a   1.000
_cell.length_b   1.000
_cell.length_c   1.000
_cell.angle_alpha   90.00
_cell.angle_beta   90.00
_cell.angle_gamma   90.00
#
_symmetry.space_group_name_H-M   'P 1'
#
loop_
_entity.id
_entity.type
_entity.pdbx_description
1 polymer ?
#
loop_
_entity_poly.entity_id
_entity_poly.type
_entity_poly.pdbx_seq_one_letter_code
_entity_poly.pdbx_strand_id
1 'polypeptide(L)'
;TTVEQPHLVSLVLQSKKALQHGEQLCHGANDLSNATAQCAVDIFALDAKIKWITDAVVEQLKLAASVAKSIEERRSRLSKEVQEWDQSRIKRSNALDNVLESLGSQRVPPELYQTSRGSSIFGSQHSDEEEKPPSPQRSPSATVRIPNKPLADRTSWKTLRDFVDDRAIDEIMDTLENERIVLDDILGKTDEFPEVLRSTITTIRNSLPDEVPPTAIESHLNSQDETIHAMATLLVSLTGHYDQMARALRDSEAGEAFSDGDLQEMNRDTEELPAIMADLEHYIASVKTVYGTFVSFKSSSQVQLDSLHDILDDLDELGDIMTEMLETQDTVEAECEEKLSELHQQLFTIENLHERFVLYRTAFGKLILEIERRRVYSEAAENIVRGMNAQLDAMTDEEKLVREHFNVEHGAHLPEDICLFIGNPPTQWEVVPRDGEITEVVPEIERDFLRSLSIN
;
A
#
# COMPACT_ATOMS: atom_id res chain seq x y z
N THR A 1 -66.07 89.15 -24.43
CA THR A 1 -65.05 89.20 -23.37
C THR A 1 -65.38 88.39 -22.12
N THR A 2 -66.58 87.81 -21.91
CA THR A 2 -66.88 87.00 -20.70
C THR A 2 -66.81 85.47 -20.89
N VAL A 3 -66.63 84.97 -22.11
CA VAL A 3 -66.66 83.52 -22.43
C VAL A 3 -65.25 82.89 -22.42
N GLU A 4 -64.19 83.68 -22.55
CA GLU A 4 -62.79 83.20 -22.65
C GLU A 4 -62.20 82.80 -21.28
N GLN A 5 -62.57 83.50 -20.20
CA GLN A 5 -62.10 83.23 -18.85
C GLN A 5 -62.40 81.81 -18.30
N PRO A 6 -63.63 81.25 -18.41
CA PRO A 6 -63.90 79.90 -17.88
C PRO A 6 -63.17 78.78 -18.64
N HIS A 7 -62.89 78.98 -19.92
CA HIS A 7 -62.18 78.01 -20.75
C HIS A 7 -60.69 77.96 -20.40
N LEU A 8 -60.04 79.12 -20.26
CA LEU A 8 -58.63 79.22 -19.90
C LEU A 8 -58.35 78.69 -18.49
N VAL A 9 -59.26 78.93 -17.54
CA VAL A 9 -59.21 78.34 -16.18
C VAL A 9 -59.28 76.80 -16.23
N SER A 10 -60.10 76.23 -17.13
CA SER A 10 -60.18 74.77 -17.33
C SER A 10 -58.87 74.19 -17.88
N LEU A 11 -58.25 74.86 -18.87
CA LEU A 11 -56.95 74.44 -19.43
C LEU A 11 -55.83 74.49 -18.39
N VAL A 12 -55.77 75.56 -17.60
CA VAL A 12 -54.81 75.68 -16.47
C VAL A 12 -55.04 74.59 -15.42
N LEU A 13 -56.29 74.24 -15.14
CA LEU A 13 -56.59 73.18 -14.18
C LEU A 13 -56.18 71.80 -14.70
N GLN A 14 -56.40 71.55 -16.00
CA GLN A 14 -55.96 70.31 -16.66
C GLN A 14 -54.43 70.20 -16.72
N SER A 15 -53.74 71.27 -17.11
CA SER A 15 -52.27 71.30 -17.13
C SER A 15 -51.68 71.16 -15.73
N LYS A 16 -52.27 71.79 -14.71
CA LYS A 16 -51.88 71.61 -13.30
C LYS A 16 -52.05 70.17 -12.83
N LYS A 17 -53.16 69.52 -13.17
CA LYS A 17 -53.42 68.12 -12.80
C LYS A 17 -52.45 67.17 -13.50
N ALA A 18 -52.18 67.40 -14.78
CA ALA A 18 -51.20 66.63 -15.55
C ALA A 18 -49.79 66.80 -14.99
N LEU A 19 -49.38 68.03 -14.65
CA LEU A 19 -48.08 68.32 -14.02
C LEU A 19 -47.94 67.59 -12.68
N GLN A 20 -48.93 67.71 -11.79
CA GLN A 20 -48.89 67.02 -10.49
C GLN A 20 -48.80 65.50 -10.64
N HIS A 21 -49.49 64.94 -11.63
CA HIS A 21 -49.41 63.50 -11.90
C HIS A 21 -48.05 63.10 -12.48
N GLY A 22 -47.54 63.86 -13.45
CA GLY A 22 -46.21 63.67 -14.03
C GLY A 22 -45.09 63.78 -12.97
N GLU A 23 -45.18 64.75 -12.06
CA GLU A 23 -44.27 64.90 -10.92
C GLU A 23 -44.26 63.65 -10.03
N GLN A 24 -45.43 63.10 -9.71
CA GLN A 24 -45.55 61.87 -8.92
C GLN A 24 -44.94 60.66 -9.63
N LEU A 25 -45.19 60.51 -10.93
CA LEU A 25 -44.63 59.42 -11.73
C LEU A 25 -43.10 59.52 -11.84
N CYS A 26 -42.58 60.71 -12.15
CA CYS A 26 -41.13 60.94 -12.24
C CYS A 26 -40.43 60.78 -10.88
N HIS A 27 -41.04 61.23 -9.78
CA HIS A 27 -40.52 60.99 -8.44
C HIS A 27 -40.45 59.50 -8.14
N GLY A 28 -41.53 58.75 -8.39
CA GLY A 28 -41.55 57.30 -8.18
C GLY A 28 -40.55 56.54 -9.06
N ALA A 29 -40.36 56.96 -10.31
CA ALA A 29 -39.37 56.39 -11.21
C ALA A 29 -37.93 56.68 -10.74
N ASN A 30 -37.67 57.90 -10.25
CA ASN A 30 -36.38 58.28 -9.69
C ASN A 30 -36.06 57.50 -8.40
N ASP A 31 -37.04 57.31 -7.51
CA ASP A 31 -36.88 56.48 -6.31
C ASP A 31 -36.55 55.02 -6.68
N LEU A 32 -37.24 54.47 -7.67
CA LEU A 32 -36.97 53.11 -8.18
C LEU A 32 -35.60 53.02 -8.87
N SER A 33 -35.20 54.04 -9.62
CA SER A 33 -33.87 54.10 -10.24
C SER A 33 -32.76 54.10 -9.18
N ASN A 34 -32.90 54.94 -8.15
CA ASN A 34 -31.99 54.94 -7.01
C ASN A 34 -31.96 53.58 -6.28
N ALA A 35 -33.12 52.94 -6.13
CA ALA A 35 -33.20 51.60 -5.56
C ALA A 35 -32.56 50.53 -6.47
N THR A 36 -32.68 50.63 -7.79
CA THR A 36 -31.97 49.78 -8.76
C THR A 36 -30.46 49.98 -8.66
N ALA A 37 -29.98 51.22 -8.60
CA ALA A 37 -28.57 51.53 -8.45
C ALA A 37 -27.99 50.95 -7.15
N GLN A 38 -28.72 51.06 -6.03
CA GLN A 38 -28.32 50.41 -4.77
C GLN A 38 -28.30 48.89 -4.91
N CYS A 39 -29.31 48.30 -5.57
CA CYS A 39 -29.35 46.86 -5.81
C CYS A 39 -28.18 46.39 -6.69
N ALA A 40 -27.77 47.20 -7.67
CA ALA A 40 -26.61 46.93 -8.52
C ALA A 40 -25.32 46.88 -7.69
N VAL A 41 -25.10 47.87 -6.81
CA VAL A 41 -23.94 47.90 -5.90
C VAL A 41 -23.93 46.66 -5.00
N ASP A 42 -25.09 46.29 -4.44
CA ASP A 42 -25.21 45.09 -3.60
C ASP A 42 -24.89 43.81 -4.40
N ILE A 43 -25.36 43.70 -5.65
CA ILE A 43 -25.07 42.56 -6.53
C ILE A 43 -23.57 42.49 -6.82
N PHE A 44 -22.92 43.59 -7.20
CA PHE A 44 -21.48 43.60 -7.44
C PHE A 44 -20.67 43.23 -6.19
N ALA A 45 -21.12 43.66 -5.01
CA ALA A 45 -20.49 43.27 -3.75
C ALA A 45 -20.68 41.77 -3.45
N LEU A 46 -21.85 41.19 -3.75
CA LEU A 46 -22.11 39.76 -3.60
C LEU A 46 -21.29 38.94 -4.62
N ASP A 47 -21.27 39.35 -5.89
CA ASP A 47 -20.51 38.70 -6.96
C ASP A 47 -19.00 38.67 -6.64
N ALA A 48 -18.45 39.80 -6.18
CA ALA A 48 -17.05 39.85 -5.73
C ALA A 48 -16.76 38.89 -4.58
N LYS A 49 -17.68 38.75 -3.62
CA LYS A 49 -17.55 37.78 -2.52
C LYS A 49 -17.63 36.34 -3.02
N ILE A 50 -18.62 36.02 -3.86
CA ILE A 50 -18.81 34.69 -4.45
C ILE A 50 -17.54 34.29 -5.18
N LYS A 51 -17.02 35.16 -6.06
CA LYS A 51 -15.79 34.90 -6.81
C LYS A 51 -14.59 34.69 -5.90
N TRP A 52 -14.43 35.53 -4.88
CA TRP A 52 -13.33 35.39 -3.92
C TRP A 52 -13.39 34.07 -3.15
N ILE A 53 -14.58 33.67 -2.68
CA ILE A 53 -14.76 32.39 -1.96
C ILE A 53 -14.53 31.22 -2.92
N THR A 54 -15.11 31.24 -4.12
CA THR A 54 -14.92 30.19 -5.14
C THR A 54 -13.45 30.00 -5.48
N ASP A 55 -12.72 31.09 -5.73
CA ASP A 55 -11.27 31.03 -6.01
C ASP A 55 -10.50 30.45 -4.81
N ALA A 56 -10.85 30.86 -3.58
CA ALA A 56 -10.25 30.32 -2.37
C ALA A 56 -10.51 28.82 -2.19
N VAL A 57 -11.74 28.36 -2.40
CA VAL A 57 -12.11 26.94 -2.34
C VAL A 57 -11.31 26.15 -3.38
N VAL A 58 -11.18 26.66 -4.61
CA VAL A 58 -10.38 26.00 -5.66
C VAL A 58 -8.91 25.85 -5.24
N GLU A 59 -8.32 26.85 -4.59
CA GLU A 59 -6.95 26.74 -4.06
C GLU A 59 -6.85 25.70 -2.94
N GLN A 60 -7.83 25.64 -2.03
CA GLN A 60 -7.85 24.61 -0.98
C GLN A 60 -8.02 23.20 -1.55
N LEU A 61 -8.85 23.02 -2.58
CA LEU A 61 -9.00 21.74 -3.27
C LEU A 61 -7.69 21.30 -3.97
N LYS A 62 -6.86 22.25 -4.45
CA LYS A 62 -5.51 21.92 -4.96
C LYS A 62 -4.59 21.43 -3.86
N LEU A 63 -4.65 22.04 -2.68
CA LEU A 63 -3.90 21.56 -1.50
C LEU A 63 -4.36 20.16 -1.10
N ALA A 64 -5.67 19.91 -1.02
CA ALA A 64 -6.23 18.58 -0.77
C ALA A 64 -5.76 17.55 -1.79
N ALA A 65 -5.74 17.90 -3.08
CA ALA A 65 -5.21 17.03 -4.13
C ALA A 65 -3.71 16.73 -3.95
N SER A 66 -2.93 17.69 -3.45
CA SER A 66 -1.52 17.47 -3.13
C SER A 66 -1.33 16.51 -1.95
N VAL A 67 -2.22 16.55 -0.95
CA VAL A 67 -2.22 15.60 0.17
C VAL A 67 -2.57 14.20 -0.30
N ALA A 68 -3.61 14.04 -1.12
CA ALA A 68 -3.96 12.75 -1.71
C ALA A 68 -2.77 12.15 -2.48
N LYS A 69 -2.09 12.98 -3.29
CA LYS A 69 -0.87 12.57 -4.00
C LYS A 69 0.27 12.19 -3.05
N SER A 70 0.45 12.93 -1.96
CA SER A 70 1.49 12.62 -0.96
C SER A 70 1.25 11.27 -0.30
N ILE A 71 0.00 10.96 0.07
CA ILE A 71 -0.39 9.65 0.62
C ILE A 71 -0.13 8.53 -0.41
N GLU A 72 -0.47 8.75 -1.68
CA GLU A 72 -0.20 7.79 -2.75
C GLU A 72 1.31 7.51 -2.94
N GLU A 73 2.13 8.56 -2.99
CA GLU A 73 3.59 8.45 -3.10
C GLU A 73 4.22 7.71 -1.89
N ARG A 74 3.72 8.00 -0.69
CA ARG A 74 4.11 7.33 0.55
C ARG A 74 3.78 5.84 0.54
N ARG A 75 2.54 5.48 0.19
CA ARG A 75 2.09 4.08 0.02
C ARG A 75 2.89 3.34 -1.05
N SER A 76 3.18 3.98 -2.18
CA SER A 76 3.99 3.38 -3.24
C SER A 76 5.40 3.03 -2.77
N ARG A 77 5.99 3.88 -1.91
CA ARG A 77 7.30 3.63 -1.31
C ARG A 77 7.29 2.40 -0.40
N LEU A 78 6.32 2.31 0.52
CA LEU A 78 6.16 1.13 1.38
C LEU A 78 5.97 -0.14 0.57
N SER A 79 5.09 -0.12 -0.44
CA SER A 79 4.85 -1.27 -1.32
C SER A 79 6.13 -1.73 -2.02
N LYS A 80 6.99 -0.79 -2.43
CA LYS A 80 8.29 -1.12 -3.03
C LYS A 80 9.24 -1.77 -2.02
N GLU A 81 9.32 -1.26 -0.79
CA GLU A 81 10.16 -1.85 0.27
C GLU A 81 9.71 -3.29 0.61
N VAL A 82 8.40 -3.52 0.72
CA VAL A 82 7.85 -4.88 0.90
C VAL A 82 8.19 -5.78 -0.29
N GLN A 83 8.11 -5.27 -1.52
CA GLN A 83 8.47 -6.04 -2.72
C GLN A 83 9.96 -6.43 -2.73
N GLU A 84 10.85 -5.53 -2.31
CA GLU A 84 12.29 -5.82 -2.19
C GLU A 84 12.58 -6.87 -1.12
N TRP A 85 11.86 -6.81 0.00
CA TRP A 85 11.91 -7.82 1.04
C TRP A 85 11.38 -9.17 0.53
N ASP A 86 10.24 -9.21 -0.18
CA ASP A 86 9.66 -10.43 -0.77
C ASP A 86 10.62 -11.13 -1.73
N GLN A 87 11.33 -10.35 -2.56
CA GLN A 87 12.38 -10.89 -3.44
C GLN A 87 13.52 -11.53 -2.64
N SER A 88 13.89 -10.93 -1.51
CA SER A 88 14.93 -11.44 -0.62
C SER A 88 14.48 -12.71 0.10
N ARG A 89 13.21 -12.75 0.54
CA ARG A 89 12.53 -13.93 1.09
C ARG A 89 12.59 -15.11 0.14
N ILE A 90 12.11 -14.93 -1.10
CA ILE A 90 12.08 -15.99 -2.11
C ILE A 90 13.49 -16.54 -2.35
N LYS A 91 14.51 -15.68 -2.48
CA LYS A 91 15.89 -16.11 -2.70
C LYS A 91 16.42 -16.98 -1.56
N ARG A 92 16.20 -16.58 -0.31
CA ARG A 92 16.72 -17.29 0.88
C ARG A 92 15.95 -18.57 1.18
N SER A 93 14.63 -18.56 1.00
CA SER A 93 13.81 -19.79 1.09
C SER A 93 14.26 -20.82 0.06
N ASN A 94 14.38 -20.41 -1.21
CA ASN A 94 14.85 -21.31 -2.27
C ASN A 94 16.27 -21.83 -1.99
N ALA A 95 17.16 -21.01 -1.43
CA ALA A 95 18.50 -21.46 -1.04
C ALA A 95 18.44 -22.54 0.05
N LEU A 96 17.62 -22.34 1.08
CA LEU A 96 17.38 -23.33 2.13
C LEU A 96 16.80 -24.63 1.55
N ASP A 97 15.77 -24.54 0.72
CA ASP A 97 15.12 -25.69 0.06
C ASP A 97 16.12 -26.50 -0.78
N ASN A 98 16.95 -25.82 -1.57
CA ASN A 98 18.01 -26.46 -2.36
C ASN A 98 19.02 -27.21 -1.48
N VAL A 99 19.37 -26.66 -0.31
CA VAL A 99 20.28 -27.35 0.62
C VAL A 99 19.58 -28.54 1.28
N LEU A 100 18.32 -28.42 1.71
CA LEU A 100 17.54 -29.51 2.27
C LEU A 100 17.33 -30.65 1.26
N GLU A 101 17.06 -30.34 -0.01
CA GLU A 101 16.99 -31.32 -1.10
C GLU A 101 18.35 -32.01 -1.28
N SER A 102 19.46 -31.24 -1.24
CA SER A 102 20.79 -31.82 -1.30
C SER A 102 21.08 -32.78 -0.14
N LEU A 103 20.60 -32.48 1.08
CA LEU A 103 20.71 -33.37 2.23
C LEU A 103 19.85 -34.64 2.05
N GLY A 104 18.66 -34.51 1.46
CA GLY A 104 17.81 -35.66 1.12
C GLY A 104 18.40 -36.56 0.02
N SER A 105 19.25 -36.02 -0.85
CA SER A 105 19.97 -36.80 -1.85
C SER A 105 21.13 -37.62 -1.24
N GLN A 106 21.72 -37.15 -0.14
CA GLN A 106 22.87 -37.80 0.49
C GLN A 106 22.43 -38.94 1.41
N ARG A 107 22.84 -40.17 1.06
CA ARG A 107 22.54 -41.38 1.83
C ARG A 107 23.58 -41.62 2.92
N VAL A 108 23.13 -42.10 4.08
CA VAL A 108 23.99 -42.45 5.21
C VAL A 108 24.14 -43.98 5.28
N PRO A 109 25.37 -44.52 5.32
CA PRO A 109 25.59 -45.95 5.51
C PRO A 109 25.00 -46.47 6.83
N PRO A 110 24.26 -47.60 6.82
CA PRO A 110 23.60 -48.15 8.00
C PRO A 110 24.52 -48.46 9.19
N GLU A 111 25.77 -48.83 8.93
CA GLU A 111 26.76 -49.16 9.95
C GLU A 111 27.05 -47.98 10.91
N LEU A 112 26.78 -46.74 10.47
CA LEU A 112 27.01 -45.52 11.26
C LEU A 112 25.90 -45.22 12.28
N TYR A 113 24.69 -45.72 12.07
CA TYR A 113 23.54 -45.45 12.95
C TYR A 113 22.90 -46.70 13.56
N GLN A 114 23.20 -47.90 13.06
CA GLN A 114 22.72 -49.16 13.63
C GLN A 114 23.53 -49.61 14.87
N THR A 115 24.76 -49.14 15.02
CA THR A 115 25.65 -49.47 16.15
C THR A 115 25.35 -48.65 17.41
N SER A 116 24.54 -47.60 17.31
CA SER A 116 24.28 -46.64 18.39
C SER A 116 22.87 -46.79 18.96
N ARG A 117 22.66 -47.78 19.85
CA ARG A 117 21.50 -47.80 20.78
C ARG A 117 21.60 -46.77 21.92
N GLY A 118 22.60 -45.89 21.90
CA GLY A 118 22.83 -44.87 22.91
C GLY A 118 22.70 -43.45 22.37
N SER A 119 21.62 -42.76 22.76
CA SER A 119 21.49 -41.29 22.84
C SER A 119 21.94 -40.47 21.61
N SER A 120 21.03 -40.26 20.66
CA SER A 120 21.17 -39.19 19.67
C SER A 120 21.05 -37.82 20.36
N ILE A 121 22.05 -36.96 20.16
CA ILE A 121 22.07 -35.57 20.66
C ILE A 121 21.16 -34.63 19.84
N PHE A 122 20.58 -35.10 18.73
CA PHE A 122 19.76 -34.31 17.80
C PHE A 122 18.26 -34.65 17.84
N GLY A 123 17.79 -35.35 18.88
CA GLY A 123 16.37 -35.66 19.05
C GLY A 123 15.93 -36.87 18.23
N SER A 124 15.48 -37.94 18.89
CA SER A 124 14.89 -39.09 18.21
C SER A 124 13.40 -38.87 18.03
N GLN A 125 12.95 -38.71 16.78
CA GLN A 125 11.57 -39.01 16.45
C GLN A 125 11.42 -40.54 16.49
N HIS A 126 10.78 -41.04 17.53
CA HIS A 126 10.37 -42.45 17.62
C HIS A 126 9.22 -42.67 16.64
N SER A 127 9.47 -43.45 15.58
CA SER A 127 8.40 -44.09 14.82
C SER A 127 8.04 -45.40 15.51
N ASP A 128 6.76 -45.53 15.89
CA ASP A 128 6.17 -46.70 16.52
C ASP A 128 6.31 -47.95 15.61
N GLU A 129 7.08 -48.95 16.06
CA GLU A 129 7.05 -50.29 15.46
C GLU A 129 5.90 -51.09 16.09
N GLU A 130 4.85 -51.35 15.29
CA GLU A 130 3.82 -52.33 15.62
C GLU A 130 4.40 -53.76 15.62
N GLU A 131 4.39 -54.40 16.79
CA GLU A 131 4.60 -55.83 16.96
C GLU A 131 3.54 -56.64 16.17
N LYS A 132 3.98 -57.61 15.35
CA LYS A 132 3.13 -58.70 14.86
C LYS A 132 3.58 -60.06 15.42
N PRO A 133 2.64 -60.92 15.86
CA PRO A 133 2.94 -62.14 16.60
C PRO A 133 3.28 -63.33 15.68
N PRO A 134 3.84 -64.43 16.23
CA PRO A 134 4.38 -65.52 15.43
C PRO A 134 3.32 -66.59 15.13
N SER A 135 3.39 -67.21 13.96
CA SER A 135 2.93 -68.60 13.83
C SER A 135 3.68 -69.37 12.73
N PRO A 136 3.82 -70.70 12.89
CA PRO A 136 4.79 -71.52 12.17
C PRO A 136 4.15 -72.37 11.07
N GLN A 137 4.91 -72.74 10.03
CA GLN A 137 4.92 -74.10 9.47
C GLN A 137 5.99 -74.29 8.39
N ARG A 138 6.75 -75.38 8.54
CA ARG A 138 7.79 -75.90 7.65
C ARG A 138 7.23 -76.35 6.30
N SER A 139 8.02 -76.24 5.24
CA SER A 139 8.45 -77.42 4.47
C SER A 139 9.72 -77.17 3.66
N PRO A 140 10.55 -78.21 3.43
CA PRO A 140 11.93 -78.09 3.00
C PRO A 140 12.08 -78.35 1.50
N SER A 141 12.90 -77.57 0.82
CA SER A 141 13.57 -78.09 -0.38
C SER A 141 14.91 -77.38 -0.56
N ALA A 142 15.96 -78.18 -0.46
CA ALA A 142 17.32 -77.80 -0.68
C ALA A 142 17.54 -77.54 -2.17
N THR A 143 17.78 -76.28 -2.51
CA THR A 143 18.56 -75.93 -3.70
C THR A 143 19.68 -75.03 -3.21
N VAL A 144 20.90 -75.53 -3.30
CA VAL A 144 22.14 -74.76 -3.14
C VAL A 144 22.09 -73.59 -4.12
N ARG A 145 21.66 -72.43 -3.63
CA ARG A 145 21.93 -71.14 -4.27
C ARG A 145 23.14 -70.56 -3.58
N ILE A 146 24.22 -70.49 -4.34
CA ILE A 146 25.35 -69.60 -4.10
C ILE A 146 24.77 -68.22 -3.75
N PRO A 147 25.05 -67.64 -2.56
CA PRO A 147 24.64 -66.28 -2.29
C PRO A 147 25.57 -65.37 -3.08
N ASN A 148 25.22 -65.10 -4.34
CA ASN A 148 25.60 -63.85 -4.94
C ASN A 148 24.90 -62.77 -4.11
N LYS A 149 25.67 -62.13 -3.23
CA LYS A 149 25.27 -60.91 -2.49
C LYS A 149 24.65 -59.97 -3.54
N PRO A 150 23.32 -59.76 -3.56
CA PRO A 150 22.77 -58.75 -4.44
C PRO A 150 23.36 -57.41 -4.02
N LEU A 151 23.67 -56.53 -4.98
CA LEU A 151 23.96 -55.13 -4.69
C LEU A 151 22.96 -54.65 -3.65
N ALA A 152 23.43 -54.19 -2.50
CA ALA A 152 22.56 -53.72 -1.44
C ALA A 152 21.60 -52.66 -2.02
N ASP A 153 20.29 -52.86 -1.85
CA ASP A 153 19.27 -51.87 -2.22
C ASP A 153 19.46 -50.63 -1.34
N ARG A 154 20.31 -49.70 -1.80
CA ARG A 154 20.63 -48.42 -1.15
C ARG A 154 19.42 -47.47 -1.06
N THR A 155 18.29 -47.86 -1.64
CA THR A 155 16.98 -47.19 -1.51
C THR A 155 16.47 -47.20 -0.07
N SER A 156 16.89 -48.16 0.75
CA SER A 156 16.52 -48.28 2.16
C SER A 156 17.38 -47.47 3.13
N TRP A 157 18.45 -46.81 2.65
CA TRP A 157 19.35 -46.06 3.51
C TRP A 157 18.72 -44.74 3.92
N LYS A 158 18.81 -44.41 5.21
CA LYS A 158 18.45 -43.08 5.71
C LYS A 158 19.24 -41.98 5.00
N THR A 159 18.61 -40.84 4.82
CA THR A 159 19.23 -39.63 4.25
C THR A 159 19.77 -38.73 5.35
N LEU A 160 20.62 -37.75 5.01
CA LEU A 160 21.05 -36.76 6.02
C LEU A 160 19.90 -35.90 6.53
N ARG A 161 18.87 -35.71 5.70
CA ARG A 161 17.65 -34.98 6.06
C ARG A 161 16.83 -35.70 7.12
N ASP A 162 16.87 -37.03 7.18
CA ASP A 162 16.16 -37.82 8.20
C ASP A 162 16.68 -37.57 9.64
N PHE A 163 17.83 -36.88 9.78
CA PHE A 163 18.41 -36.47 11.05
C PHE A 163 18.22 -34.97 11.34
N VAL A 164 17.46 -34.28 10.49
CA VAL A 164 17.11 -32.85 10.63
C VAL A 164 15.69 -32.75 11.18
N ASP A 165 15.46 -31.75 12.04
CA ASP A 165 14.13 -31.45 12.55
C ASP A 165 13.34 -30.60 11.54
N ASP A 166 12.76 -31.26 10.53
CA ASP A 166 11.94 -30.60 9.50
C ASP A 166 10.75 -29.84 10.10
N ARG A 167 10.22 -30.29 11.26
CA ARG A 167 9.08 -29.62 11.92
C ARG A 167 9.44 -28.22 12.40
N ALA A 168 10.62 -28.06 12.99
CA ALA A 168 11.09 -26.75 13.44
C ALA A 168 11.31 -25.79 12.27
N ILE A 169 11.68 -26.30 11.09
CA ILE A 169 11.84 -25.50 9.87
C ILE A 169 10.48 -25.04 9.35
N ASP A 170 9.53 -25.97 9.26
CA ASP A 170 8.16 -25.66 8.82
C ASP A 170 7.51 -24.63 9.76
N GLU A 171 7.70 -24.76 11.08
CA GLU A 171 7.20 -23.79 12.06
C GLU A 171 7.77 -22.37 11.81
N ILE A 172 9.06 -22.23 11.52
CA ILE A 172 9.67 -20.92 11.20
C ILE A 172 9.09 -20.36 9.89
N MET A 173 8.94 -21.19 8.86
CA MET A 173 8.39 -20.76 7.58
C MET A 173 6.92 -20.35 7.70
N ASP A 174 6.13 -21.09 8.47
CA ASP A 174 4.73 -20.77 8.75
C ASP A 174 4.61 -19.46 9.54
N THR A 175 5.47 -19.24 10.54
CA THR A 175 5.48 -17.95 11.28
C THR A 175 5.79 -16.77 10.36
N LEU A 176 6.76 -16.92 9.45
CA LEU A 176 7.12 -15.89 8.48
C LEU A 176 5.95 -15.55 7.54
N GLU A 177 5.23 -16.56 7.05
CA GLU A 177 4.08 -16.34 6.17
C GLU A 177 2.92 -15.67 6.92
N ASN A 178 2.66 -16.09 8.16
CA ASN A 178 1.64 -15.45 8.99
C ASN A 178 1.97 -13.97 9.28
N GLU A 179 3.22 -13.65 9.59
CA GLU A 179 3.65 -12.26 9.79
C GLU A 179 3.59 -11.43 8.52
N ARG A 180 3.87 -12.04 7.35
CA ARG A 180 3.71 -11.41 6.05
C ARG A 180 2.23 -11.09 5.74
N ILE A 181 1.29 -11.94 6.14
CA ILE A 181 -0.14 -11.66 6.02
C ILE A 181 -0.53 -10.47 6.91
N VAL A 182 -0.02 -10.40 8.14
CA VAL A 182 -0.26 -9.26 9.03
C VAL A 182 0.30 -7.95 8.43
N LEU A 183 1.46 -8.00 7.77
CA LEU A 183 2.00 -6.83 7.07
C LEU A 183 1.10 -6.37 5.92
N ASP A 184 0.55 -7.30 5.14
CA ASP A 184 -0.42 -6.98 4.08
C ASP A 184 -1.70 -6.34 4.66
N ASP A 185 -2.21 -6.85 5.79
CA ASP A 185 -3.37 -6.27 6.47
C ASP A 185 -3.08 -4.84 6.94
N ILE A 186 -1.88 -4.55 7.44
CA ILE A 186 -1.44 -3.20 7.84
C ILE A 186 -1.44 -2.25 6.63
N LEU A 187 -0.88 -2.67 5.49
CA LEU A 187 -0.86 -1.87 4.26
C LEU A 187 -2.26 -1.62 3.70
N GLY A 188 -3.14 -2.63 3.81
CA GLY A 188 -4.52 -2.58 3.34
C GLY A 188 -5.37 -1.50 4.02
N LYS A 189 -5.00 -1.07 5.24
CA LYS A 189 -5.73 -0.03 6.01
C LYS A 189 -5.86 1.30 5.25
N THR A 190 -4.91 1.64 4.38
CA THR A 190 -4.90 2.94 3.67
C THR A 190 -5.14 2.83 2.16
N ASP A 191 -5.59 1.67 1.67
CA ASP A 191 -5.77 1.39 0.24
C ASP A 191 -6.77 2.33 -0.45
N GLU A 192 -7.85 2.65 0.24
CA GLU A 192 -8.96 3.41 -0.33
C GLU A 192 -8.76 4.94 -0.23
N PHE A 193 -7.79 5.40 0.57
CA PHE A 193 -7.65 6.83 0.91
C PHE A 193 -7.47 7.74 -0.32
N PRO A 194 -6.57 7.45 -1.29
CA PRO A 194 -6.39 8.34 -2.44
C PRO A 194 -7.65 8.46 -3.29
N GLU A 195 -8.39 7.36 -3.48
CA GLU A 195 -9.62 7.34 -4.27
C GLU A 195 -10.78 8.06 -3.58
N VAL A 196 -10.92 7.87 -2.26
CA VAL A 196 -11.91 8.60 -1.46
C VAL A 196 -11.64 10.11 -1.53
N LEU A 197 -10.40 10.55 -1.30
CA LEU A 197 -10.04 11.97 -1.38
C LEU A 197 -10.28 12.54 -2.79
N ARG A 198 -9.86 11.83 -3.84
CA ARG A 198 -10.04 12.27 -5.23
C ARG A 198 -11.53 12.38 -5.59
N SER A 199 -12.36 11.46 -5.11
CA SER A 199 -13.80 11.49 -5.28
C SER A 199 -14.42 12.69 -4.56
N THR A 200 -14.13 12.88 -3.28
CA THR A 200 -14.66 14.00 -2.48
C THR A 200 -14.24 15.36 -3.05
N ILE A 201 -12.96 15.52 -3.43
CA ILE A 201 -12.46 16.73 -4.11
C ILE A 201 -13.25 17.01 -5.40
N THR A 202 -13.56 15.96 -6.17
CA THR A 202 -14.32 16.11 -7.41
C THR A 202 -15.77 16.49 -7.15
N THR A 203 -16.39 15.92 -6.12
CA THR A 203 -17.75 16.26 -5.69
C THR A 203 -17.84 17.72 -5.29
N ILE A 204 -16.97 18.19 -4.39
CA ILE A 204 -16.95 19.59 -3.94
C ILE A 204 -16.70 20.53 -5.12
N ARG A 205 -15.76 20.19 -6.01
CA ARG A 205 -15.47 20.99 -7.21
C ARG A 205 -16.69 21.14 -8.12
N ASN A 206 -17.47 20.08 -8.29
CA ASN A 206 -18.65 20.09 -9.15
C ASN A 206 -19.85 20.82 -8.53
N SER A 207 -19.84 21.03 -7.21
CA SER A 207 -20.86 21.81 -6.49
C SER A 207 -20.64 23.32 -6.60
N LEU A 208 -19.46 23.77 -7.03
CA LEU A 208 -19.15 25.20 -7.15
C LEU A 208 -20.04 25.88 -8.21
N PRO A 209 -20.49 27.12 -7.95
CA PRO A 209 -21.33 27.87 -8.89
C PRO A 209 -20.57 28.22 -10.17
N ASP A 210 -21.25 28.07 -11.32
CA ASP A 210 -20.75 28.54 -12.61
C ASP A 210 -20.71 30.07 -12.68
N GLU A 211 -19.69 30.62 -13.34
CA GLU A 211 -19.48 32.07 -13.49
C GLU A 211 -20.61 32.69 -14.35
N VAL A 212 -21.49 33.50 -13.75
CA VAL A 212 -22.54 34.23 -14.47
C VAL A 212 -21.95 35.54 -15.01
N PRO A 213 -22.06 35.85 -16.31
CA PRO A 213 -21.41 37.03 -16.86
C PRO A 213 -22.10 38.35 -16.43
N PRO A 214 -21.35 39.36 -15.96
CA PRO A 214 -21.87 40.64 -15.48
C PRO A 214 -22.38 41.59 -16.59
N THR A 215 -22.22 41.23 -17.87
CA THR A 215 -22.57 42.08 -19.02
C THR A 215 -24.06 42.40 -19.14
N ALA A 216 -24.93 41.58 -18.55
CA ALA A 216 -26.36 41.87 -18.52
C ALA A 216 -26.70 43.09 -17.64
N ILE A 217 -25.98 43.29 -16.53
CA ILE A 217 -26.28 44.31 -15.52
C ILE A 217 -26.03 45.72 -16.07
N GLU A 218 -24.89 45.95 -16.72
CA GLU A 218 -24.55 47.25 -17.32
C GLU A 218 -25.56 47.66 -18.40
N SER A 219 -26.01 46.71 -19.23
CA SER A 219 -26.99 46.98 -20.28
C SER A 219 -28.34 47.47 -19.73
N HIS A 220 -28.78 46.89 -18.62
CA HIS A 220 -30.04 47.26 -17.98
C HIS A 220 -29.97 48.62 -17.26
N LEU A 221 -28.83 48.97 -16.66
CA LEU A 221 -28.62 50.30 -16.07
C LEU A 221 -28.62 51.39 -17.13
N ASN A 222 -27.92 51.20 -18.25
CA ASN A 222 -27.90 52.17 -19.34
C ASN A 222 -29.31 52.40 -19.93
N SER A 223 -30.08 51.31 -20.12
CA SER A 223 -31.46 51.41 -20.60
C SER A 223 -32.38 52.12 -19.60
N GLN A 224 -32.16 51.93 -18.30
CA GLN A 224 -32.90 52.64 -17.25
C GLN A 224 -32.56 54.13 -17.22
N ASP A 225 -31.28 54.50 -17.38
CA ASP A 225 -30.84 55.91 -17.43
C ASP A 225 -31.43 56.64 -18.64
N GLU A 226 -31.47 56.00 -19.82
CA GLU A 226 -32.14 56.54 -21.01
C GLU A 226 -33.64 56.78 -20.74
N THR A 227 -34.29 55.84 -20.06
CA THR A 227 -35.71 55.94 -19.70
C THR A 227 -35.98 57.07 -18.71
N ILE A 228 -35.15 57.21 -17.67
CA ILE A 228 -35.26 58.30 -16.68
C ILE A 228 -34.99 59.67 -17.33
N HIS A 229 -34.02 59.74 -18.26
CA HIS A 229 -33.73 60.97 -19.00
C HIS A 229 -34.90 61.39 -19.90
N ALA A 230 -35.54 60.44 -20.58
CA ALA A 230 -36.76 60.69 -21.36
C ALA A 230 -37.91 61.20 -20.47
N MET A 231 -38.12 60.59 -19.29
CA MET A 231 -39.12 61.05 -18.32
C MET A 231 -38.85 62.47 -17.82
N ALA A 232 -37.59 62.80 -17.50
CA ALA A 232 -37.21 64.15 -17.07
C ALA A 232 -37.48 65.20 -18.17
N THR A 233 -37.20 64.86 -19.43
CA THR A 233 -37.48 65.73 -20.58
C THR A 233 -38.97 66.01 -20.74
N LEU A 234 -39.81 64.97 -20.61
CA LEU A 234 -41.27 65.12 -20.63
C LEU A 234 -41.79 65.96 -19.46
N LEU A 235 -41.23 65.80 -18.25
CA LEU A 235 -41.62 66.61 -17.09
C LEU A 235 -41.27 68.09 -17.27
N VAL A 236 -40.11 68.40 -17.85
CA VAL A 236 -39.72 69.79 -18.18
C VAL A 236 -40.68 70.37 -19.22
N SER A 237 -41.08 69.60 -20.22
CA SER A 237 -42.10 70.00 -21.21
C SER A 237 -43.45 70.28 -20.55
N LEU A 238 -43.93 69.41 -19.64
CA LEU A 238 -45.16 69.66 -18.87
C LEU A 238 -45.08 70.92 -18.00
N THR A 239 -43.93 71.16 -17.37
CA THR A 239 -43.70 72.35 -16.55
C THR A 239 -43.75 73.61 -17.41
N GLY A 240 -43.12 73.58 -18.59
CA GLY A 240 -43.18 74.67 -19.57
C GLY A 240 -44.61 74.94 -20.05
N HIS A 241 -45.38 73.89 -20.34
CA HIS A 241 -46.79 74.00 -20.73
C HIS A 241 -47.66 74.58 -19.60
N TYR A 242 -47.49 74.13 -18.35
CA TYR A 242 -48.19 74.70 -17.20
C TYR A 242 -47.85 76.18 -17.01
N ASP A 243 -46.57 76.56 -17.10
CA ASP A 243 -46.13 77.95 -17.01
C ASP A 243 -46.73 78.82 -18.12
N GLN A 244 -46.82 78.30 -19.35
CA GLN A 244 -47.46 78.98 -20.48
C GLN A 244 -48.96 79.17 -20.23
N MET A 245 -49.68 78.14 -19.79
CA MET A 245 -51.10 78.24 -19.42
C MET A 245 -51.32 79.22 -18.26
N ALA A 246 -50.46 79.19 -17.24
CA ALA A 246 -50.55 80.05 -16.07
C ALA A 246 -50.20 81.52 -16.39
N ARG A 247 -49.27 81.78 -17.33
CA ARG A 247 -49.00 83.12 -17.88
C ARG A 247 -50.21 83.59 -18.69
N ALA A 248 -50.72 82.78 -19.61
CA ALA A 248 -51.90 83.12 -20.41
C ALA A 248 -53.10 83.49 -19.53
N LEU A 249 -53.33 82.78 -18.41
CA LEU A 249 -54.37 83.13 -17.46
C LEU A 249 -54.16 84.49 -16.80
N ARG A 250 -52.95 84.78 -16.30
CA ARG A 250 -52.61 86.09 -15.72
C ARG A 250 -52.75 87.24 -16.73
N ASP A 251 -52.33 87.01 -17.95
CA ASP A 251 -52.38 87.98 -19.05
C ASP A 251 -53.85 88.23 -19.47
N SER A 252 -54.70 87.19 -19.45
CA SER A 252 -56.15 87.32 -19.64
C SER A 252 -56.85 88.08 -18.50
N GLU A 253 -56.37 87.92 -17.26
CA GLU A 253 -56.85 88.66 -16.08
C GLU A 253 -56.39 90.12 -16.12
N ALA A 254 -55.24 90.41 -16.72
CA ALA A 254 -54.71 91.75 -16.97
C ALA A 254 -55.36 92.47 -18.16
N GLY A 255 -56.19 91.77 -18.95
CA GLY A 255 -56.98 92.34 -20.05
C GLY A 255 -56.33 92.25 -21.43
N GLU A 256 -55.31 91.40 -21.62
CA GLU A 256 -54.81 91.08 -22.96
C GLU A 256 -55.80 90.21 -23.73
N ALA A 257 -55.99 90.53 -25.02
CA ALA A 257 -56.83 89.78 -25.92
C ALA A 257 -55.98 88.76 -26.69
N PHE A 258 -56.22 87.47 -26.46
CA PHE A 258 -55.60 86.39 -27.21
C PHE A 258 -56.24 86.26 -28.58
N SER A 259 -55.43 85.95 -29.60
CA SER A 259 -55.98 85.60 -30.90
C SER A 259 -56.62 84.21 -30.85
N ASP A 260 -57.55 83.95 -31.77
CA ASP A 260 -58.17 82.63 -31.92
C ASP A 260 -57.12 81.55 -32.24
N GLY A 261 -56.02 81.94 -32.90
CA GLY A 261 -54.86 81.07 -33.15
C GLY A 261 -54.12 80.67 -31.88
N ASP A 262 -53.92 81.60 -30.94
CA ASP A 262 -53.25 81.32 -29.66
C ASP A 262 -54.10 80.37 -28.79
N LEU A 263 -55.42 80.57 -28.76
CA LEU A 263 -56.35 79.67 -28.05
C LEU A 263 -56.40 78.27 -28.68
N GLN A 264 -56.25 78.17 -30.00
CA GLN A 264 -56.25 76.91 -30.72
C GLN A 264 -54.94 76.12 -30.50
N GLU A 265 -53.80 76.81 -30.43
CA GLU A 265 -52.51 76.21 -30.07
C GLU A 265 -52.51 75.67 -28.63
N MET A 266 -52.99 76.47 -27.66
CA MET A 266 -53.10 76.04 -26.26
C MET A 266 -54.05 74.83 -26.07
N ASN A 267 -55.14 74.78 -26.84
CA ASN A 267 -56.03 73.63 -26.85
C ASN A 267 -55.35 72.39 -27.43
N ARG A 268 -54.60 72.52 -28.52
CA ARG A 268 -53.88 71.40 -29.14
C ARG A 268 -52.85 70.81 -28.19
N ASP A 269 -52.05 71.66 -27.54
CA ASP A 269 -51.04 71.20 -26.57
C ASP A 269 -51.70 70.54 -25.34
N THR A 270 -52.89 71.00 -24.94
CA THR A 270 -53.68 70.37 -23.88
C THR A 270 -54.27 69.01 -24.32
N GLU A 271 -54.63 68.85 -25.59
CA GLU A 271 -55.08 67.56 -26.18
C GLU A 271 -53.95 66.52 -26.28
N GLU A 272 -52.68 66.94 -26.29
CA GLU A 272 -51.50 66.05 -26.29
C GLU A 272 -51.13 65.54 -24.88
N LEU A 273 -51.58 66.21 -23.81
CA LEU A 273 -51.28 65.82 -22.42
C LEU A 273 -51.60 64.35 -22.09
N PRO A 274 -52.73 63.75 -22.52
CA PRO A 274 -53.02 62.34 -22.26
C PRO A 274 -52.01 61.38 -22.90
N ALA A 275 -51.47 61.70 -24.09
CA ALA A 275 -50.45 60.90 -24.75
C ALA A 275 -49.12 60.96 -23.98
N ILE A 276 -48.72 62.16 -23.55
CA ILE A 276 -47.52 62.34 -22.73
C ILE A 276 -47.64 61.62 -21.38
N MET A 277 -48.84 61.61 -20.77
CA MET A 277 -49.10 60.82 -19.56
C MET A 277 -48.99 59.32 -19.81
N ALA A 278 -49.53 58.82 -20.92
CA ALA A 278 -49.38 57.42 -21.29
C ALA A 278 -47.90 57.03 -21.48
N ASP A 279 -47.08 57.92 -22.05
CA ASP A 279 -45.63 57.70 -22.18
C ASP A 279 -44.92 57.67 -20.82
N LEU A 280 -45.24 58.60 -19.90
CA LEU A 280 -44.69 58.58 -18.53
C LEU A 280 -45.10 57.31 -17.76
N GLU A 281 -46.35 56.87 -17.91
CA GLU A 281 -46.84 55.61 -17.34
C GLU A 281 -46.11 54.38 -17.92
N HIS A 282 -45.81 54.41 -19.23
CA HIS A 282 -45.03 53.36 -19.88
C HIS A 282 -43.59 53.33 -19.36
N TYR A 283 -42.93 54.48 -19.27
CA TYR A 283 -41.55 54.58 -18.79
C TYR A 283 -41.41 54.12 -17.34
N ILE A 284 -42.29 54.54 -16.42
CA ILE A 284 -42.23 54.04 -15.03
C ILE A 284 -42.48 52.52 -14.95
N ALA A 285 -43.33 51.94 -15.83
CA ALA A 285 -43.52 50.50 -15.90
C ALA A 285 -42.26 49.77 -16.39
N SER A 286 -41.52 50.35 -17.34
CA SER A 286 -40.20 49.87 -17.77
C SER A 286 -39.19 49.90 -16.61
N VAL A 287 -39.09 51.02 -15.89
CA VAL A 287 -38.21 51.18 -14.70
C VAL A 287 -38.55 50.14 -13.62
N LYS A 288 -39.85 49.89 -13.37
CA LYS A 288 -40.29 48.84 -12.43
C LYS A 288 -39.86 47.44 -12.86
N THR A 289 -39.92 47.16 -14.16
CA THR A 289 -39.52 45.85 -14.71
C THR A 289 -38.03 45.63 -14.52
N VAL A 290 -37.21 46.63 -14.85
CA VAL A 290 -35.75 46.60 -14.61
C VAL A 290 -35.45 46.44 -13.12
N TYR A 291 -36.11 47.19 -12.24
CA TYR A 291 -35.93 47.02 -10.80
C TYR A 291 -36.25 45.57 -10.35
N GLY A 292 -37.33 44.98 -10.87
CA GLY A 292 -37.71 43.58 -10.59
C GLY A 292 -36.64 42.56 -11.01
N THR A 293 -35.99 42.75 -12.16
CA THR A 293 -34.89 41.85 -12.59
C THR A 293 -33.68 41.97 -11.66
N PHE A 294 -33.33 43.18 -11.20
CA PHE A 294 -32.24 43.36 -10.24
C PHE A 294 -32.53 42.70 -8.89
N VAL A 295 -33.76 42.82 -8.38
CA VAL A 295 -34.17 42.11 -7.16
C VAL A 295 -34.03 40.58 -7.33
N SER A 296 -34.37 40.04 -8.51
CA SER A 296 -34.16 38.62 -8.79
C SER A 296 -32.68 38.22 -8.87
N PHE A 297 -31.82 39.05 -9.48
CA PHE A 297 -30.37 38.80 -9.53
C PHE A 297 -29.73 38.84 -8.14
N LYS A 298 -30.12 39.80 -7.31
CA LYS A 298 -29.68 39.88 -5.91
C LYS A 298 -30.10 38.65 -5.13
N SER A 299 -31.35 38.20 -5.29
CA SER A 299 -31.86 37.01 -4.60
C SER A 299 -31.12 35.75 -5.06
N SER A 300 -30.84 35.60 -6.36
CA SER A 300 -30.05 34.49 -6.90
C SER A 300 -28.62 34.48 -6.38
N SER A 301 -27.97 35.65 -6.32
CA SER A 301 -26.61 35.79 -5.79
C SER A 301 -26.57 35.46 -4.30
N GLN A 302 -27.60 35.83 -3.53
CA GLN A 302 -27.70 35.46 -2.13
C GLN A 302 -27.81 33.94 -1.95
N VAL A 303 -28.63 33.26 -2.75
CA VAL A 303 -28.74 31.79 -2.72
C VAL A 303 -27.41 31.11 -3.08
N GLN A 304 -26.69 31.64 -4.07
CA GLN A 304 -25.34 31.15 -4.41
C GLN A 304 -24.36 31.33 -3.24
N LEU A 305 -24.39 32.49 -2.58
CA LEU A 305 -23.56 32.75 -1.41
C LEU A 305 -23.93 31.83 -0.24
N ASP A 306 -25.21 31.54 -0.03
CA ASP A 306 -25.65 30.58 0.99
C ASP A 306 -25.14 29.16 0.65
N SER A 307 -25.25 28.71 -0.61
CA SER A 307 -24.71 27.41 -1.05
C SER A 307 -23.18 27.31 -0.93
N LEU A 308 -22.46 28.44 -1.05
CA LEU A 308 -21.02 28.48 -0.82
C LEU A 308 -20.66 28.28 0.65
N HIS A 309 -21.54 28.63 1.60
CA HIS A 309 -21.31 28.29 3.01
C HIS A 309 -21.38 26.79 3.22
N ASP A 310 -22.36 26.10 2.61
CA ASP A 310 -22.44 24.64 2.66
C ASP A 310 -21.17 23.99 2.09
N ILE A 311 -20.62 24.54 1.00
CA ILE A 311 -19.36 24.07 0.40
C ILE A 311 -18.15 24.32 1.31
N LEU A 312 -18.15 25.41 2.09
CA LEU A 312 -17.09 25.64 3.07
C LEU A 312 -17.19 24.66 4.24
N ASP A 313 -18.39 24.30 4.67
CA ASP A 313 -18.61 23.25 5.68
C ASP A 313 -18.11 21.89 5.14
N ASP A 314 -18.41 21.54 3.88
CA ASP A 314 -17.87 20.33 3.21
C ASP A 314 -16.33 20.34 3.14
N LEU A 315 -15.72 21.53 2.98
CA LEU A 315 -14.27 21.69 2.93
C LEU A 315 -13.62 21.52 4.32
N ASP A 316 -14.29 22.01 5.37
CA ASP A 316 -13.86 21.80 6.75
C ASP A 316 -13.93 20.30 7.11
N GLU A 317 -15.02 19.61 6.74
CA GLU A 317 -15.14 18.15 6.91
C GLU A 317 -14.04 17.40 6.13
N LEU A 318 -13.76 17.81 4.89
CA LEU A 318 -12.63 17.25 4.12
C LEU A 318 -11.29 17.48 4.84
N GLY A 319 -11.09 18.63 5.48
CA GLY A 319 -9.92 18.93 6.27
C GLY A 319 -9.74 17.98 7.47
N ASP A 320 -10.82 17.70 8.19
CA ASP A 320 -10.82 16.75 9.31
C ASP A 320 -10.52 15.32 8.82
N ILE A 321 -11.19 14.87 7.76
CA ILE A 321 -10.95 13.56 7.13
C ILE A 321 -9.50 13.43 6.68
N MET A 322 -8.95 14.44 6.02
CA MET A 322 -7.56 14.44 5.57
C MET A 322 -6.58 14.35 6.74
N THR A 323 -6.88 15.02 7.85
CA THR A 323 -6.06 14.98 9.06
C THR A 323 -6.03 13.57 9.64
N GLU A 324 -7.20 12.94 9.82
CA GLU A 324 -7.31 11.55 10.29
C GLU A 324 -6.61 10.56 9.35
N MET A 325 -6.78 10.74 8.03
CA MET A 325 -6.12 9.90 7.03
C MET A 325 -4.59 10.03 7.08
N LEU A 326 -4.06 11.24 7.30
CA LEU A 326 -2.62 11.47 7.45
C LEU A 326 -2.08 10.84 8.73
N GLU A 327 -2.77 11.00 9.86
CA GLU A 327 -2.39 10.36 11.13
C GLU A 327 -2.42 8.83 11.02
N THR A 328 -3.42 8.28 10.33
CA THR A 328 -3.51 6.84 10.05
C THR A 328 -2.38 6.39 9.13
N GLN A 329 -2.04 7.16 8.09
CA GLN A 329 -0.90 6.86 7.21
C GLN A 329 0.43 6.89 7.97
N ASP A 330 0.63 7.85 8.88
CA ASP A 330 1.81 7.92 9.75
C ASP A 330 1.90 6.68 10.67
N THR A 331 0.76 6.26 11.23
CA THR A 331 0.67 5.06 12.08
C THR A 331 0.99 3.79 11.28
N VAL A 332 0.42 3.65 10.09
CA VAL A 332 0.67 2.51 9.20
C VAL A 332 2.13 2.46 8.75
N GLU A 333 2.77 3.59 8.51
CA GLU A 333 4.21 3.63 8.20
C GLU A 333 5.06 3.14 9.36
N ALA A 334 4.76 3.59 10.59
CA ALA A 334 5.49 3.14 11.78
C ALA A 334 5.28 1.64 12.04
N GLU A 335 4.04 1.16 11.96
CA GLU A 335 3.71 -0.27 12.09
C GLU A 335 4.40 -1.11 11.01
N CYS A 336 4.43 -0.63 9.76
CA CYS A 336 5.09 -1.28 8.64
C CYS A 336 6.60 -1.37 8.85
N GLU A 337 7.25 -0.28 9.30
CA GLU A 337 8.69 -0.26 9.59
C GLU A 337 9.05 -1.26 10.71
N GLU A 338 8.27 -1.30 11.79
CA GLU A 338 8.44 -2.26 12.88
C GLU A 338 8.31 -3.71 12.37
N LYS A 339 7.24 -4.01 11.62
CA LYS A 339 7.00 -5.34 11.06
C LYS A 339 8.02 -5.77 10.04
N LEU A 340 8.46 -4.86 9.16
CA LEU A 340 9.57 -5.14 8.26
C LEU A 340 10.84 -5.48 9.04
N SER A 341 11.15 -4.77 10.13
CA SER A 341 12.32 -5.06 10.96
C SER A 341 12.26 -6.47 11.58
N GLU A 342 11.11 -6.85 12.13
CA GLU A 342 10.85 -8.21 12.64
C GLU A 342 11.06 -9.27 11.54
N LEU A 343 10.45 -9.07 10.38
CA LEU A 343 10.54 -9.95 9.22
C LEU A 343 11.98 -10.07 8.68
N HIS A 344 12.77 -8.99 8.69
CA HIS A 344 14.20 -9.05 8.34
C HIS A 344 14.98 -9.91 9.35
N GLN A 345 14.66 -9.82 10.64
CA GLN A 345 15.29 -10.62 11.68
C GLN A 345 14.97 -12.11 11.51
N GLN A 346 13.73 -12.46 11.16
CA GLN A 346 13.36 -13.84 10.81
C GLN A 346 14.07 -14.31 9.55
N LEU A 347 14.16 -13.47 8.54
CA LEU A 347 14.86 -13.78 7.30
C LEU A 347 16.37 -14.05 7.53
N PHE A 348 16.98 -13.42 8.53
CA PHE A 348 18.33 -13.73 8.99
C PHE A 348 18.42 -15.11 9.68
N THR A 349 17.39 -15.55 10.41
CA THR A 349 17.38 -16.90 10.98
C THR A 349 17.37 -17.99 9.90
N ILE A 350 16.60 -17.78 8.82
CA ILE A 350 16.57 -18.69 7.65
C ILE A 350 17.94 -18.76 6.98
N GLU A 351 18.62 -17.63 6.83
CA GLU A 351 19.98 -17.56 6.27
C GLU A 351 20.98 -18.33 7.13
N ASN A 352 20.96 -18.14 8.46
CA ASN A 352 21.81 -18.89 9.38
C ASN A 352 21.53 -20.39 9.35
N LEU A 353 20.27 -20.78 9.20
CA LEU A 353 19.86 -22.17 9.09
C LEU A 353 20.41 -22.80 7.80
N HIS A 354 20.29 -22.09 6.68
CA HIS A 354 20.92 -22.47 5.41
C HIS A 354 22.44 -22.67 5.58
N GLU A 355 23.16 -21.71 6.17
CA GLU A 355 24.61 -21.83 6.41
C GLU A 355 24.94 -23.04 7.29
N ARG A 356 24.14 -23.27 8.34
CA ARG A 356 24.32 -24.42 9.23
C ARG A 356 24.18 -25.74 8.48
N PHE A 357 23.22 -25.86 7.58
CA PHE A 357 23.03 -27.07 6.77
C PHE A 357 24.11 -27.27 5.72
N VAL A 358 24.63 -26.20 5.13
CA VAL A 358 25.82 -26.27 4.26
C VAL A 358 27.01 -26.82 5.05
N LEU A 359 27.27 -26.29 6.25
CA LEU A 359 28.35 -26.77 7.12
C LEU A 359 28.13 -28.22 7.57
N TYR A 360 26.90 -28.59 7.90
CA TYR A 360 26.54 -29.97 8.26
C TYR A 360 26.86 -30.94 7.12
N ARG A 361 26.44 -30.62 5.89
CA ARG A 361 26.75 -31.39 4.69
C ARG A 361 28.26 -31.58 4.49
N THR A 362 29.03 -30.50 4.60
CA THR A 362 30.50 -30.56 4.47
C THR A 362 31.15 -31.35 5.60
N ALA A 363 30.69 -31.20 6.84
CA ALA A 363 31.19 -31.93 7.99
C ALA A 363 30.94 -33.43 7.85
N PHE A 364 29.77 -33.83 7.33
CA PHE A 364 29.46 -35.22 7.04
C PHE A 364 30.43 -35.81 6.00
N GLY A 365 30.69 -35.11 4.89
CA GLY A 365 31.68 -35.56 3.91
C GLY A 365 33.07 -35.79 4.53
N LYS A 366 33.51 -34.88 5.42
CA LYS A 366 34.78 -35.03 6.16
C LYS A 366 34.76 -36.20 7.14
N LEU A 367 33.63 -36.45 7.82
CA LEU A 367 33.46 -37.58 8.72
C LEU A 367 33.68 -38.90 7.97
N ILE A 368 33.09 -39.05 6.78
CA ILE A 368 33.25 -40.26 5.97
C ILE A 368 34.71 -40.49 5.55
N LEU A 369 35.41 -39.43 5.12
CA LEU A 369 36.83 -39.53 4.78
C LEU A 369 37.70 -39.90 6.00
N GLU A 370 37.37 -39.37 7.18
CA GLU A 370 38.08 -39.67 8.42
C GLU A 370 37.87 -41.13 8.86
N ILE A 371 36.66 -41.67 8.70
CA ILE A 371 36.38 -43.09 9.00
C ILE A 371 37.23 -43.99 8.11
N GLU A 372 37.30 -43.73 6.81
CA GLU A 372 38.16 -44.51 5.91
C GLU A 372 39.65 -44.39 6.28
N ARG A 373 40.11 -43.19 6.63
CA ARG A 373 41.50 -42.98 7.09
C ARG A 373 41.82 -43.85 8.32
N ARG A 374 40.92 -43.93 9.29
CA ARG A 374 41.09 -44.77 10.49
C ARG A 374 41.07 -46.25 10.15
N ARG A 375 40.19 -46.68 9.25
CA ARG A 375 40.14 -48.06 8.76
C ARG A 375 41.47 -48.48 8.13
N VAL A 376 42.02 -47.67 7.23
CA VAL A 376 43.31 -47.93 6.57
C VAL A 376 44.45 -47.99 7.59
N TYR A 377 44.46 -47.11 8.58
CA TYR A 377 45.45 -47.15 9.65
C TYR A 377 45.34 -48.43 10.50
N SER A 378 44.13 -48.81 10.93
CA SER A 378 43.91 -50.04 11.72
C SER A 378 44.35 -51.28 10.94
N GLU A 379 43.95 -51.39 9.67
CA GLU A 379 44.34 -52.50 8.80
C GLU A 379 45.87 -52.58 8.61
N ALA A 380 46.54 -51.45 8.44
CA ALA A 380 47.99 -51.40 8.34
C ALA A 380 48.68 -51.83 9.65
N ALA A 381 48.19 -51.37 10.80
CA ALA A 381 48.72 -51.74 12.11
C ALA A 381 48.50 -53.24 12.39
N GLU A 382 47.29 -53.75 12.15
CA GLU A 382 46.95 -55.17 12.30
C GLU A 382 47.78 -56.07 11.38
N ASN A 383 48.05 -55.65 10.14
CA ASN A 383 48.89 -56.40 9.23
C ASN A 383 50.34 -56.51 9.72
N ILE A 384 50.87 -55.45 10.34
CA ILE A 384 52.19 -55.48 10.97
C ILE A 384 52.20 -56.46 12.15
N VAL A 385 51.22 -56.35 13.06
CA VAL A 385 51.11 -57.24 14.23
C VAL A 385 50.96 -58.71 13.80
N ARG A 386 50.11 -58.98 12.81
CA ARG A 386 49.93 -60.31 12.22
C ARG A 386 51.23 -60.83 11.62
N GLY A 387 51.97 -59.99 10.89
CA GLY A 387 53.27 -60.33 10.33
C GLY A 387 54.32 -60.64 11.41
N MET A 388 54.34 -59.86 12.49
CA MET A 388 55.24 -60.10 13.63
C MET A 388 54.93 -61.42 14.33
N ASN A 389 53.66 -61.69 14.66
CA ASN A 389 53.25 -62.96 15.27
C ASN A 389 53.59 -64.15 14.36
N ALA A 390 53.31 -64.07 13.05
CA ALA A 390 53.67 -65.12 12.10
C ALA A 390 55.19 -65.37 12.02
N GLN A 391 56.01 -64.33 12.12
CA GLN A 391 57.47 -64.48 12.16
C GLN A 391 57.96 -65.11 13.48
N LEU A 392 57.38 -64.71 14.62
CA LEU A 392 57.69 -65.29 15.93
C LEU A 392 57.30 -66.76 16.01
N ASP A 393 56.14 -67.13 15.46
CA ASP A 393 55.67 -68.51 15.36
C ASP A 393 56.62 -69.34 14.49
N ALA A 394 56.99 -68.84 13.30
CA ALA A 394 57.93 -69.52 12.41
C ALA A 394 59.30 -69.75 13.06
N MET A 395 59.87 -68.75 13.75
CA MET A 395 61.14 -68.90 14.48
C MET A 395 61.04 -69.91 15.62
N THR A 396 59.90 -69.93 16.32
CA THR A 396 59.64 -70.88 17.41
C THR A 396 59.55 -72.31 16.89
N ASP A 397 58.87 -72.52 15.76
CA ASP A 397 58.74 -73.82 15.11
C ASP A 397 60.07 -74.31 14.53
N GLU A 398 60.85 -73.44 13.89
CA GLU A 398 62.19 -73.78 13.39
C GLU A 398 63.13 -74.20 14.53
N GLU A 399 63.20 -73.44 15.62
CA GLU A 399 64.03 -73.77 16.78
C GLU A 399 63.58 -75.08 17.44
N LYS A 400 62.26 -75.31 17.52
CA LYS A 400 61.70 -76.56 18.03
C LYS A 400 62.15 -77.75 17.19
N LEU A 401 62.08 -77.65 15.85
CA LEU A 401 62.55 -78.71 14.95
C LEU A 401 64.04 -78.98 15.10
N VAL A 402 64.87 -77.94 15.23
CA VAL A 402 66.32 -78.09 15.44
C VAL A 402 66.62 -78.77 16.77
N ARG A 403 65.95 -78.40 17.86
CA ARG A 403 66.11 -79.04 19.18
C ARG A 403 65.63 -80.48 19.18
N GLU A 404 64.48 -80.77 18.56
CA GLU A 404 63.96 -82.12 18.41
C GLU A 404 64.93 -82.99 17.61
N HIS A 405 65.46 -82.48 16.49
CA HIS A 405 66.43 -83.19 15.67
C HIS A 405 67.71 -83.50 16.46
N PHE A 406 68.26 -82.52 17.18
CA PHE A 406 69.42 -82.73 18.05
C PHE A 406 69.16 -83.79 19.13
N ASN A 407 67.97 -83.75 19.76
CA ASN A 407 67.61 -84.71 20.80
C ASN A 407 67.40 -86.12 20.23
N VAL A 408 66.88 -86.25 19.00
CA VAL A 408 66.76 -87.55 18.30
C VAL A 408 68.13 -88.11 17.95
N GLU A 409 69.06 -87.29 17.44
CA GLU A 409 70.38 -87.76 16.99
C GLU A 409 71.33 -88.07 18.14
N HIS A 410 71.31 -87.27 19.21
CA HIS A 410 72.32 -87.33 20.27
C HIS A 410 71.77 -87.62 21.66
N GLY A 411 70.46 -87.46 21.89
CA GLY A 411 69.84 -87.58 23.21
C GLY A 411 70.01 -88.97 23.85
N ALA A 412 69.96 -90.04 23.05
CA ALA A 412 70.14 -91.42 23.54
C ALA A 412 71.54 -91.71 24.12
N HIS A 413 72.53 -90.85 23.82
CA HIS A 413 73.91 -90.97 24.26
C HIS A 413 74.29 -89.97 25.35
N LEU A 414 73.36 -89.10 25.76
CA LEU A 414 73.56 -88.11 26.81
C LEU A 414 72.83 -88.54 28.09
N PRO A 415 73.51 -88.64 29.24
CA PRO A 415 72.84 -88.87 30.52
C PRO A 415 71.86 -87.73 30.80
N GLU A 416 70.64 -88.04 31.28
CA GLU A 416 69.58 -87.05 31.53
C GLU A 416 70.02 -85.91 32.48
N ASP A 417 70.98 -86.19 33.37
CA ASP A 417 71.45 -85.26 34.41
C ASP A 417 72.50 -84.25 33.91
N ILE A 418 73.04 -84.39 32.70
CA ILE A 418 74.16 -83.55 32.22
C ILE A 418 73.71 -82.12 31.88
N CYS A 419 72.47 -81.95 31.43
CA CYS A 419 71.88 -80.65 31.10
C CYS A 419 70.36 -80.68 31.28
N LEU A 420 69.87 -80.07 32.36
CA LEU A 420 68.43 -80.00 32.69
C LEU A 420 67.61 -79.17 31.68
N PHE A 421 68.27 -78.43 30.79
CA PHE A 421 67.62 -77.52 29.84
C PHE A 421 67.41 -78.14 28.44
N ILE A 422 67.96 -79.33 28.17
CA ILE A 422 67.98 -79.94 26.83
C ILE A 422 66.57 -80.24 26.28
N GLY A 423 65.60 -80.51 27.16
CA GLY A 423 64.21 -80.77 26.80
C GLY A 423 63.27 -79.57 26.89
N ASN A 424 63.78 -78.37 27.21
CA ASN A 424 62.92 -77.20 27.36
C ASN A 424 62.40 -76.72 26.01
N PRO A 425 61.09 -76.45 25.88
CA PRO A 425 60.55 -75.84 24.67
C PRO A 425 61.15 -74.45 24.46
N PRO A 426 61.23 -73.97 23.21
CA PRO A 426 61.58 -72.58 22.94
C PRO A 426 60.57 -71.62 23.58
N THR A 427 61.05 -70.45 24.00
CA THR A 427 60.20 -69.39 24.56
C THR A 427 59.22 -68.89 23.51
N GLN A 428 57.92 -68.94 23.82
CA GLN A 428 56.88 -68.36 22.97
C GLN A 428 56.70 -66.87 23.29
N TRP A 429 56.61 -66.06 22.24
CA TRP A 429 56.36 -64.62 22.33
C TRP A 429 55.03 -64.31 21.66
N GLU A 430 54.21 -63.49 22.29
CA GLU A 430 52.92 -63.04 21.75
C GLU A 430 52.87 -61.51 21.73
N VAL A 431 52.43 -60.94 20.61
CA VAL A 431 52.19 -59.50 20.47
C VAL A 431 50.69 -59.22 20.60
N VAL A 432 50.31 -58.52 21.67
CA VAL A 432 48.92 -58.15 21.99
C VAL A 432 48.76 -56.64 22.15
N PRO A 433 47.53 -56.09 22.01
CA PRO A 433 47.25 -54.68 22.31
C PRO A 433 47.67 -54.27 23.72
N ARG A 434 48.11 -53.02 23.88
CA ARG A 434 48.56 -52.46 25.16
C ARG A 434 47.42 -52.51 26.18
N ASP A 435 47.72 -52.91 27.41
CA ASP A 435 46.77 -52.95 28.54
C ASP A 435 45.45 -53.70 28.26
N GLY A 436 45.44 -54.60 27.26
CA GLY A 436 44.22 -55.31 26.84
C GLY A 436 43.21 -54.43 26.11
N GLU A 437 43.65 -53.32 25.52
CA GLU A 437 42.81 -52.46 24.67
C GLU A 437 42.10 -53.27 23.58
N ILE A 438 40.83 -52.93 23.33
CA ILE A 438 40.02 -53.57 22.29
C ILE A 438 40.43 -53.00 20.93
N THR A 439 40.70 -53.87 19.97
CA THR A 439 40.97 -53.47 18.58
C THR A 439 39.81 -52.64 18.03
N GLU A 440 40.12 -51.47 17.47
CA GLU A 440 39.12 -50.58 16.90
C GLU A 440 38.41 -51.26 15.72
N VAL A 441 37.10 -51.45 15.83
CA VAL A 441 36.27 -51.97 14.72
C VAL A 441 35.67 -50.80 13.98
N VAL A 442 36.30 -50.44 12.86
CA VAL A 442 35.82 -49.37 11.98
C VAL A 442 34.92 -49.95 10.88
N PRO A 443 33.69 -49.42 10.67
CA PRO A 443 32.80 -49.79 9.58
C PRO A 443 33.48 -49.81 8.20
N GLU A 444 33.14 -50.78 7.35
CA GLU A 444 33.67 -50.85 5.99
C GLU A 444 32.78 -50.04 5.05
N ILE A 445 33.28 -48.89 4.62
CA ILE A 445 32.56 -48.03 3.68
C ILE A 445 32.89 -48.46 2.25
N GLU A 446 31.87 -48.81 1.48
CA GLU A 446 32.03 -49.26 0.09
C GLU A 446 32.77 -48.19 -0.76
N ARG A 447 33.80 -48.60 -1.51
CA ARG A 447 34.70 -47.70 -2.27
C ARG A 447 33.97 -46.82 -3.30
N ASP A 448 32.86 -47.29 -3.85
CA ASP A 448 32.06 -46.52 -4.80
C ASP A 448 31.34 -45.34 -4.13
N PHE A 449 30.98 -45.49 -2.85
CA PHE A 449 30.41 -44.41 -2.05
C PHE A 449 31.46 -43.34 -1.71
N LEU A 450 32.68 -43.76 -1.35
CA LEU A 450 33.81 -42.84 -1.14
C LEU A 450 34.16 -42.02 -2.38
N ARG A 451 34.11 -42.63 -3.57
CA ARG A 451 34.32 -41.93 -4.84
C ARG A 451 33.24 -40.89 -5.12
N SER A 452 31.98 -41.18 -4.79
CA SER A 452 30.88 -40.23 -4.96
C SER A 452 31.00 -38.99 -4.07
N LEU A 453 31.75 -39.08 -2.95
CA LEU A 453 32.00 -37.98 -2.02
C LEU A 453 33.28 -37.19 -2.31
N SER A 454 34.19 -37.72 -3.14
CA SER A 454 35.41 -37.01 -3.57
C SER A 454 35.24 -36.20 -4.87
N ILE A 455 34.07 -36.29 -5.51
CA ILE A 455 33.76 -35.61 -6.79
C ILE A 455 32.95 -34.31 -6.56
N ASN A 456 32.42 -34.09 -5.35
CA ASN A 456 31.81 -32.84 -4.89
C ASN A 456 32.67 -32.20 -3.79
#